data_AF-A0A3B1CEC9-F1
#
_entry.id   AF-A0A3B1CEC9-F1
#
_cell.length_a   1.000
_cell.length_b   1.000
_cell.length_c   1.000
_cell.angle_alpha   90.00
_cell.angle_beta   90.00
_cell.angle_gamma   90.00
#
_symmetry.space_group_name_H-M   'P 1'
#
loop_
_entity.id
_entity.type
_entity.pdbx_description
1 polymer ?
#
loop_
_entity_poly.entity_id
_entity_poly.type
_entity_poly.pdbx_seq_one_letter_code
_entity_poly.pdbx_strand_id
1 'polypeptide(L)'
;MKKLPPTFAFTSLCIGLLLVFISCGDINQGQLSGGQSRISSLALEWPDGYQYDPATARLRGPGVYGDDDTGAYRATPSYVTSITVTITGGGSKKVYNVSLESAEIEDSFQPGQYTISVVVETSIGLTFTGSTTVNIVSGPNNDISINLKVDAPPTSESISVSNSRPYKNQSITISISVTDLDEGDVFSYSWSASGGSVSGSGNSATWSSDKSGSYSVTVTVDDGRGGVMAKTAAITVVNRNPVISSVSVDNKKPGVGDTITATCSATDPDDDPLTFSWQDGASGTTLQHTVTSSDSFTMKCTVSDGDGGQASKSVTINGVVTIPTAPTGVSASGGSSKVTVSWGAVTDATSYNIYWDTSPGVTTASNKITGVSSSYAHTGRTNGTSYYYVVTAVNSAGESSTSSEVNSKAGILLAGLFADGALQTCINGAGKTYASEMTTDFLVCATMGIANLSGMEYLTNLTRASFIDNNITDVSYLSSMTSLQTLYLNNNSITSVSDLASMTNLTTLFLESNNISDVSQLSGLTSLQYLRLNDNSITTGVDTLAAVTWTGPINFWFQNNPTIPCADLTALRVTITGAGGSFLPTTSISGTDCT
;
A
#
# COMPACT_ATOMS: atom_id res chain seq x y z
N MET A 1 8.64 -39.85 -1.61
CA MET A 1 9.04 -41.27 -1.49
C MET A 1 8.15 -42.11 -2.39
N LYS A 2 8.63 -42.46 -3.57
CA LYS A 2 8.10 -43.55 -4.42
C LYS A 2 9.32 -44.37 -4.84
N LYS A 3 9.41 -45.59 -4.33
CA LYS A 3 10.35 -46.64 -4.77
C LYS A 3 9.79 -47.22 -6.07
N LEU A 4 10.63 -47.35 -7.09
CA LEU A 4 10.75 -48.45 -8.06
C LEU A 4 11.96 -48.17 -8.97
N PRO A 5 12.58 -49.19 -9.58
CA PRO A 5 14.02 -49.34 -9.71
C PRO A 5 14.55 -48.87 -11.08
N PRO A 6 15.88 -48.71 -11.18
CA PRO A 6 16.57 -49.31 -12.31
C PRO A 6 17.78 -50.10 -11.84
N THR A 7 17.73 -51.38 -12.16
CA THR A 7 18.88 -52.22 -12.45
C THR A 7 19.87 -51.46 -13.33
N PHE A 8 20.91 -50.87 -12.74
CA PHE A 8 22.13 -50.56 -13.47
C PHE A 8 22.99 -51.81 -13.41
N ALA A 9 22.84 -52.64 -14.44
CA ALA A 9 23.88 -53.58 -14.80
C ALA A 9 25.13 -52.73 -15.05
N PHE A 10 26.13 -52.83 -14.17
CA PHE A 10 27.50 -52.60 -14.59
C PHE A 10 27.75 -53.64 -15.67
N THR A 11 27.52 -53.27 -16.93
CA THR A 11 28.18 -53.93 -18.04
C THR A 11 29.64 -53.66 -17.80
N SER A 12 30.33 -54.63 -17.18
CA SER A 12 31.78 -54.73 -17.22
C SER A 12 32.12 -54.58 -18.69
N LEU A 13 32.64 -53.41 -19.05
CA LEU A 13 33.02 -53.08 -20.41
C LEU A 13 34.03 -54.16 -20.80
N CYS A 14 33.68 -55.01 -21.77
CA CYS A 14 34.65 -55.91 -22.38
C CYS A 14 35.70 -55.02 -23.04
N ILE A 15 36.78 -54.75 -22.31
CA ILE A 15 38.00 -54.14 -22.80
C ILE A 15 38.63 -55.20 -23.71
N GLY A 16 38.32 -55.10 -24.99
CA GLY A 16 38.79 -56.02 -26.02
C GLY A 16 40.03 -55.48 -26.68
N LEU A 17 41.18 -56.02 -26.30
CA LEU A 17 42.42 -55.95 -27.08
C LEU A 17 42.22 -56.72 -28.40
N LEU A 18 42.56 -56.13 -29.55
CA LEU A 18 42.52 -56.81 -30.86
C LEU A 18 43.92 -57.35 -31.22
N LEU A 19 44.09 -58.67 -31.19
CA LEU A 19 45.30 -59.33 -31.72
C LEU A 19 45.19 -59.46 -33.25
N VAL A 20 46.04 -58.76 -33.99
CA VAL A 20 46.13 -58.87 -35.46
C VAL A 20 47.32 -59.74 -35.84
N PHE A 21 47.07 -60.90 -36.48
CA PHE A 21 48.12 -61.79 -37.00
C PHE A 21 48.41 -61.46 -38.47
N ILE A 22 49.68 -61.20 -38.81
CA ILE A 22 50.13 -61.07 -40.22
C ILE A 22 50.97 -62.31 -40.55
N SER A 23 50.44 -63.24 -41.33
CA SER A 23 51.23 -64.37 -41.86
C SER A 23 51.89 -63.98 -43.19
N CYS A 24 53.21 -64.13 -43.31
CA CYS A 24 53.83 -64.20 -44.64
C CYS A 24 53.35 -65.47 -45.36
N GLY A 25 53.04 -65.33 -46.65
CA GLY A 25 52.22 -66.26 -47.43
C GLY A 25 52.84 -67.63 -47.77
N ASP A 26 52.04 -68.41 -48.51
CA ASP A 26 52.30 -69.77 -49.01
C ASP A 26 53.79 -70.07 -49.32
N ILE A 27 54.36 -71.03 -48.59
CA ILE A 27 55.74 -71.49 -48.78
C ILE A 27 55.74 -72.62 -49.83
N ASN A 28 56.31 -72.37 -51.02
CA ASN A 28 56.39 -73.34 -52.12
C ASN A 28 57.84 -73.68 -52.56
N GLN A 29 58.11 -74.99 -52.54
CA GLN A 29 58.97 -75.85 -53.39
C GLN A 29 60.52 -75.84 -53.32
N GLY A 30 61.08 -77.06 -53.16
CA GLY A 30 62.43 -77.48 -53.58
C GLY A 30 62.85 -78.82 -52.99
N GLN A 31 62.91 -79.89 -53.80
CA GLN A 31 63.38 -81.23 -53.38
C GLN A 31 64.88 -81.24 -53.04
N LEU A 32 65.28 -81.89 -51.94
CA LEU A 32 66.47 -82.74 -51.81
C LEU A 32 66.34 -83.62 -50.55
N SER A 33 66.81 -84.86 -50.64
CA SER A 33 66.51 -85.98 -49.75
C SER A 33 67.36 -86.02 -48.47
N GLY A 34 66.69 -86.21 -47.32
CA GLY A 34 67.25 -86.81 -46.10
C GLY A 34 67.64 -85.82 -44.99
N GLY A 35 66.74 -85.61 -44.02
CA GLY A 35 67.04 -84.91 -42.75
C GLY A 35 65.80 -84.26 -42.13
N GLN A 36 65.64 -84.32 -40.81
CA GLN A 36 64.47 -83.86 -40.04
C GLN A 36 64.17 -82.35 -40.21
N SER A 37 62.89 -81.97 -40.22
CA SER A 37 62.43 -80.56 -40.25
C SER A 37 62.62 -79.88 -38.87
N ARG A 38 63.23 -78.69 -38.86
CA ARG A 38 63.42 -77.81 -37.68
C ARG A 38 62.63 -76.52 -37.90
N ILE A 39 61.94 -76.00 -36.88
CA ILE A 39 61.53 -74.58 -36.84
C ILE A 39 62.72 -73.84 -36.21
N SER A 40 63.30 -72.92 -36.97
CA SER A 40 64.52 -72.21 -36.56
C SER A 40 64.26 -70.87 -35.89
N SER A 41 63.11 -70.22 -36.09
CA SER A 41 62.78 -68.99 -35.34
C SER A 41 61.28 -68.66 -35.35
N LEU A 42 60.82 -68.01 -34.27
CA LEU A 42 59.53 -67.33 -34.16
C LEU A 42 59.76 -65.91 -33.66
N ALA A 43 60.02 -64.95 -34.57
CA ALA A 43 60.21 -63.57 -34.18
C ALA A 43 58.87 -62.93 -33.79
N LEU A 44 58.84 -62.31 -32.60
CA LEU A 44 57.78 -61.42 -32.16
C LEU A 44 58.23 -59.97 -32.39
N GLU A 45 57.76 -59.30 -33.44
CA GLU A 45 58.00 -57.87 -33.61
C GLU A 45 56.88 -57.05 -32.98
N TRP A 46 57.27 -56.10 -32.12
CA TRP A 46 56.42 -55.07 -31.56
C TRP A 46 56.50 -53.81 -32.44
N PRO A 47 55.38 -53.11 -32.73
CA PRO A 47 55.43 -51.88 -33.54
C PRO A 47 56.13 -50.72 -32.82
N ASP A 48 57.32 -50.36 -33.35
CA ASP A 48 58.11 -49.10 -33.36
C ASP A 48 58.34 -48.28 -32.07
N GLY A 49 59.51 -47.67 -31.80
CA GLY A 49 60.61 -47.28 -32.68
C GLY A 49 61.29 -45.98 -32.22
N TYR A 50 61.30 -45.69 -30.91
CA TYR A 50 61.94 -44.50 -30.33
C TYR A 50 63.03 -44.91 -29.34
N GLN A 51 64.27 -44.47 -29.60
CA GLN A 51 65.36 -44.60 -28.63
C GLN A 51 65.38 -43.36 -27.72
N TYR A 52 65.47 -43.60 -26.41
CA TYR A 52 65.71 -42.56 -25.41
C TYR A 52 67.17 -42.13 -25.49
N ASP A 53 67.42 -40.86 -25.81
CA ASP A 53 68.75 -40.26 -25.81
C ASP A 53 69.07 -39.69 -24.41
N PRO A 54 69.92 -40.35 -23.61
CA PRO A 54 70.23 -39.91 -22.25
C PRO A 54 71.02 -38.58 -22.21
N ALA A 55 71.57 -38.11 -23.34
CA ALA A 55 72.26 -36.84 -23.40
C ALA A 55 71.31 -35.64 -23.61
N THR A 56 70.10 -35.87 -24.14
CA THR A 56 69.14 -34.79 -24.47
C THR A 56 67.76 -34.94 -23.82
N ALA A 57 67.48 -36.07 -23.16
CA ALA A 57 66.21 -36.38 -22.51
C ALA A 57 64.99 -36.14 -23.42
N ARG A 58 65.11 -36.48 -24.71
CA ARG A 58 64.04 -36.43 -25.71
C ARG A 58 64.03 -37.70 -26.56
N LEU A 59 62.83 -38.11 -26.97
CA LEU A 59 62.61 -39.21 -27.92
C LEU A 59 62.87 -38.70 -29.35
N ARG A 60 63.66 -39.42 -30.15
CA ARG A 60 63.89 -39.12 -31.57
C ARG A 60 63.22 -40.15 -32.48
N GLY A 61 62.48 -39.67 -33.48
CA GLY A 61 61.79 -40.50 -34.48
C GLY A 61 62.70 -41.00 -35.63
N PRO A 62 62.20 -41.87 -36.51
CA PRO A 62 63.00 -42.67 -37.41
C PRO A 62 63.56 -41.82 -38.56
N GLY A 63 64.89 -41.72 -38.61
CA GLY A 63 65.64 -41.14 -39.72
C GLY A 63 66.41 -42.24 -40.46
N VAL A 64 66.15 -42.38 -41.75
CA VAL A 64 66.85 -43.23 -42.72
C VAL A 64 68.37 -43.03 -42.61
N TYR A 65 69.15 -44.11 -42.41
CA TYR A 65 70.40 -44.40 -43.12
C TYR A 65 71.03 -45.74 -42.69
N GLY A 66 71.24 -46.62 -43.67
CA GLY A 66 72.42 -47.48 -43.79
C GLY A 66 72.47 -48.79 -43.00
N ASP A 67 72.48 -49.91 -43.74
CA ASP A 67 72.94 -51.24 -43.32
C ASP A 67 74.15 -51.19 -42.37
N ASP A 68 74.05 -51.85 -41.21
CA ASP A 68 74.95 -52.96 -40.85
C ASP A 68 74.35 -53.76 -39.67
N ASP A 69 74.56 -55.06 -39.75
CA ASP A 69 74.23 -56.15 -38.86
C ASP A 69 74.72 -55.88 -37.41
N THR A 70 73.89 -55.28 -36.56
CA THR A 70 74.04 -55.41 -35.10
C THR A 70 72.68 -55.38 -34.41
N GLY A 71 72.38 -56.45 -33.66
CA GLY A 71 71.12 -56.65 -32.95
C GLY A 71 70.71 -55.45 -32.09
N ALA A 72 69.67 -54.76 -32.53
CA ALA A 72 68.95 -53.78 -31.74
C ALA A 72 67.92 -54.51 -30.88
N TYR A 73 68.20 -54.65 -29.58
CA TYR A 73 67.23 -55.07 -28.58
C TYR A 73 65.98 -54.19 -28.66
N ARG A 74 64.83 -54.79 -28.99
CA ARG A 74 63.50 -54.14 -29.01
C ARG A 74 62.85 -54.38 -27.65
N ALA A 75 62.59 -53.32 -26.89
CA ALA A 75 62.02 -53.43 -25.54
C ALA A 75 60.53 -53.79 -25.57
N THR A 76 60.11 -54.80 -24.80
CA THR A 76 58.70 -55.06 -24.50
C THR A 76 58.08 -53.96 -23.65
N PRO A 77 56.76 -53.71 -23.79
CA PRO A 77 56.04 -52.86 -22.86
C PRO A 77 56.21 -53.36 -21.42
N SER A 78 56.57 -52.48 -20.48
CA SER A 78 56.93 -52.83 -19.10
C SER A 78 55.80 -53.44 -18.26
N TYR A 79 54.56 -53.39 -18.75
CA TYR A 79 53.39 -53.95 -18.08
C TYR A 79 53.11 -55.42 -18.45
N VAL A 80 53.75 -55.98 -19.47
CA VAL A 80 53.60 -57.40 -19.82
C VAL A 80 54.46 -58.23 -18.86
N THR A 81 53.83 -59.15 -18.12
CA THR A 81 54.52 -59.99 -17.13
C THR A 81 54.86 -61.38 -17.65
N SER A 82 54.03 -61.91 -18.57
CA SER A 82 54.31 -63.22 -19.17
C SER A 82 53.70 -63.30 -20.57
N ILE A 83 54.38 -64.03 -21.45
CA ILE A 83 53.84 -64.43 -22.75
C ILE A 83 53.97 -65.95 -22.82
N THR A 84 52.84 -66.62 -22.91
CA THR A 84 52.77 -68.08 -23.07
C THR A 84 52.29 -68.42 -24.47
N VAL A 85 53.13 -69.08 -25.26
CA VAL A 85 52.77 -69.58 -26.58
C VAL A 85 52.51 -71.08 -26.49
N THR A 86 51.33 -71.52 -26.90
CA THR A 86 50.93 -72.92 -26.95
C THR A 86 50.75 -73.34 -28.40
N ILE A 87 51.52 -74.32 -28.84
CA ILE A 87 51.40 -74.91 -30.18
C ILE A 87 50.76 -76.31 -30.03
N THR A 88 49.64 -76.52 -30.72
CA THR A 88 48.87 -77.77 -30.64
C THR A 88 48.59 -78.33 -32.03
N GLY A 89 49.02 -79.55 -32.31
CA GLY A 89 48.86 -80.21 -33.62
C GLY A 89 49.72 -81.48 -33.76
N GLY A 90 49.42 -82.33 -34.76
CA GLY A 90 50.23 -83.53 -35.05
C GLY A 90 50.30 -84.59 -33.93
N GLY A 91 49.36 -84.58 -32.98
CA GLY A 91 49.34 -85.50 -31.82
C GLY A 91 50.14 -85.02 -30.60
N SER A 92 50.66 -83.79 -30.60
CA SER A 92 51.44 -83.22 -29.49
C SER A 92 50.99 -81.79 -29.13
N LYS A 93 51.15 -81.42 -27.85
CA LYS A 93 50.94 -80.06 -27.33
C LYS A 93 52.24 -79.60 -26.68
N LYS A 94 52.77 -78.47 -27.14
CA LYS A 94 53.97 -77.87 -26.58
C LYS A 94 53.63 -76.45 -26.09
N VAL A 95 54.12 -76.12 -24.91
CA VAL A 95 53.89 -74.82 -24.25
C VAL A 95 55.25 -74.18 -24.02
N TYR A 96 55.38 -72.94 -24.46
CA TYR A 96 56.59 -72.16 -24.38
C TYR A 96 56.29 -70.90 -23.57
N ASN A 97 57.07 -70.70 -22.51
CA ASN A 97 57.13 -69.42 -21.84
C ASN A 97 58.21 -68.60 -22.53
N VAL A 98 57.78 -67.50 -23.12
CA VAL A 98 58.62 -66.70 -23.99
C VAL A 98 59.23 -65.57 -23.19
N SER A 99 60.55 -65.36 -23.34
CA SER A 99 61.24 -64.23 -22.73
C SER A 99 60.71 -62.92 -23.30
N LEU A 100 60.54 -61.92 -22.44
CA LEU A 100 60.02 -60.61 -22.81
C LEU A 100 61.01 -59.84 -23.70
N GLU A 101 62.32 -60.10 -23.63
CA GLU A 101 63.31 -59.28 -24.35
C GLU A 101 63.61 -59.76 -25.78
N SER A 102 63.37 -61.04 -26.07
CA SER A 102 63.50 -61.65 -27.40
C SER A 102 63.01 -63.09 -27.33
N ALA A 103 62.31 -63.53 -28.35
CA ALA A 103 61.70 -64.85 -28.41
C ALA A 103 62.21 -65.61 -29.63
N GLU A 104 62.98 -66.66 -29.43
CA GLU A 104 63.19 -67.68 -30.46
C GLU A 104 62.75 -69.01 -29.88
N ILE A 105 61.78 -69.65 -30.54
CA ILE A 105 61.32 -71.00 -30.19
C ILE A 105 61.91 -71.95 -31.23
N GLU A 106 63.03 -72.57 -30.89
CA GLU A 106 63.62 -73.64 -31.70
C GLU A 106 63.01 -74.99 -31.31
N ASP A 107 62.17 -75.57 -32.16
CA ASP A 107 61.70 -76.94 -31.96
C ASP A 107 61.37 -77.64 -33.30
N SER A 108 61.44 -78.98 -33.28
CA SER A 108 61.16 -79.83 -34.43
C SER A 108 59.69 -80.29 -34.42
N PHE A 109 59.04 -80.15 -35.57
CA PHE A 109 57.64 -80.50 -35.78
C PHE A 109 57.48 -81.36 -37.03
N GLN A 110 56.59 -82.35 -36.97
CA GLN A 110 56.24 -83.18 -38.13
C GLN A 110 55.33 -82.38 -39.08
N PRO A 111 55.29 -82.69 -40.39
CA PRO A 111 54.34 -82.08 -41.31
C PRO A 111 52.89 -82.25 -40.83
N GLY A 112 52.08 -81.18 -40.89
CA GLY A 112 50.69 -81.17 -40.42
C GLY A 112 50.17 -79.77 -40.09
N GLN A 113 48.87 -79.69 -39.75
CA GLN A 113 48.24 -78.45 -39.28
C GLN A 113 48.47 -78.25 -37.78
N TYR A 114 48.87 -77.05 -37.39
CA TYR A 114 49.09 -76.64 -36.01
C TYR A 114 48.27 -75.39 -35.70
N THR A 115 47.71 -75.35 -34.49
CA THR A 115 47.13 -74.14 -33.90
C THR A 115 48.16 -73.53 -32.95
N ILE A 116 48.45 -72.25 -33.15
CA ILE A 116 49.31 -71.45 -32.28
C ILE A 116 48.37 -70.55 -31.47
N SER A 117 48.35 -70.73 -30.15
CA SER A 117 47.62 -69.88 -29.22
C SER A 117 48.61 -69.11 -28.37
N VAL A 118 48.44 -67.80 -28.27
CA VAL A 118 49.24 -66.90 -27.44
C VAL A 118 48.39 -66.44 -26.28
N VAL A 119 48.94 -66.48 -25.08
CA VAL A 119 48.36 -65.90 -23.86
C VAL A 119 49.34 -64.84 -23.35
N VAL A 120 48.87 -63.63 -23.12
CA VAL A 120 49.65 -62.52 -22.57
C VAL A 120 49.06 -62.15 -21.22
N GLU A 121 49.88 -62.19 -20.17
CA GLU A 121 49.50 -61.72 -18.83
C GLU A 121 50.20 -60.40 -18.52
N THR A 122 49.52 -59.54 -17.77
CA THR A 122 50.00 -58.20 -17.42
C THR A 122 50.14 -58.02 -15.91
N SER A 123 50.97 -57.06 -15.50
CA SER A 123 51.27 -56.73 -14.09
C SER A 123 50.05 -56.20 -13.31
N ILE A 124 48.99 -55.83 -14.02
CA ILE A 124 47.71 -55.39 -13.47
C ILE A 124 46.65 -56.52 -13.40
N GLY A 125 47.05 -57.76 -13.66
CA GLY A 125 46.21 -58.95 -13.49
C GLY A 125 45.23 -59.24 -14.64
N LEU A 126 45.41 -58.60 -15.80
CA LEU A 126 44.67 -58.92 -17.02
C LEU A 126 45.37 -60.03 -17.82
N THR A 127 44.58 -60.94 -18.39
CA THR A 127 45.03 -62.05 -19.24
C THR A 127 44.35 -61.94 -20.61
N PHE A 128 45.14 -61.92 -21.67
CA PHE A 128 44.68 -61.82 -23.05
C PHE A 128 45.04 -63.07 -23.82
N THR A 129 44.17 -63.54 -24.72
CA THR A 129 44.45 -64.74 -25.54
C THR A 129 44.13 -64.49 -27.01
N GLY A 130 44.94 -65.04 -27.92
CA GLY A 130 44.67 -65.06 -29.36
C GLY A 130 45.21 -66.33 -29.99
N SER A 131 44.65 -66.76 -31.12
CA SER A 131 45.15 -67.94 -31.81
C SER A 131 45.08 -67.82 -33.32
N THR A 132 45.96 -68.55 -33.99
CA THR A 132 46.00 -68.70 -35.45
C THR A 132 46.37 -70.14 -35.81
N THR A 133 46.07 -70.55 -37.04
CA THR A 133 46.42 -71.88 -37.55
C THR A 133 47.44 -71.78 -38.67
N VAL A 134 48.47 -72.63 -38.60
CA VAL A 134 49.55 -72.72 -39.59
C VAL A 134 49.64 -74.15 -40.08
N ASN A 135 49.86 -74.33 -41.39
CA ASN A 135 50.09 -75.64 -42.01
C ASN A 135 51.57 -75.81 -42.34
N ILE A 136 52.20 -76.84 -41.77
CA ILE A 136 53.61 -77.17 -42.02
C ILE A 136 53.67 -78.28 -43.08
N VAL A 137 54.33 -77.99 -44.21
CA VAL A 137 54.58 -78.93 -45.33
C VAL A 137 56.08 -79.21 -45.41
N SER A 138 56.51 -80.41 -45.82
CA SER A 138 57.92 -80.84 -45.77
C SER A 138 58.86 -79.95 -46.63
N GLY A 139 59.91 -79.39 -46.03
CA GLY A 139 60.98 -78.59 -46.66
C GLY A 139 62.03 -78.14 -45.62
N PRO A 140 63.19 -77.58 -46.02
CA PRO A 140 64.19 -77.07 -45.08
C PRO A 140 63.80 -75.67 -44.55
N ASN A 141 63.90 -75.49 -43.24
CA ASN A 141 63.79 -74.24 -42.46
C ASN A 141 62.68 -73.26 -42.91
N ASN A 142 61.50 -73.40 -42.31
CA ASN A 142 60.45 -72.37 -42.38
C ASN A 142 60.48 -71.57 -41.08
N ASP A 143 60.92 -70.32 -41.15
CA ASP A 143 60.75 -69.36 -40.06
C ASP A 143 59.32 -68.79 -40.12
N ILE A 144 58.58 -68.93 -39.03
CA ILE A 144 57.24 -68.35 -38.90
C ILE A 144 57.43 -67.11 -38.03
N SER A 145 57.27 -65.90 -38.55
CA SER A 145 57.27 -64.69 -37.72
C SER A 145 55.82 -64.33 -37.33
N ILE A 146 55.58 -64.05 -36.05
CA ILE A 146 54.26 -63.62 -35.54
C ILE A 146 54.42 -62.26 -34.90
N ASN A 147 53.95 -61.21 -35.57
CA ASN A 147 53.96 -59.87 -34.99
C ASN A 147 52.72 -59.67 -34.11
N LEU A 148 52.95 -59.32 -32.84
CA LEU A 148 51.89 -59.09 -31.85
C LEU A 148 51.77 -57.59 -31.63
N LYS A 149 50.60 -57.04 -31.95
CA LYS A 149 50.23 -55.68 -31.55
C LYS A 149 49.30 -55.76 -30.33
N VAL A 150 49.73 -55.15 -29.23
CA VAL A 150 48.98 -55.03 -27.97
C VAL A 150 48.73 -53.54 -27.77
N ASP A 151 47.45 -53.17 -27.60
CA ASP A 151 46.89 -51.82 -27.52
C ASP A 151 45.75 -51.78 -26.48
N ALA A 152 46.03 -51.29 -25.27
CA ALA A 152 45.05 -51.16 -24.21
C ALA A 152 44.15 -49.93 -24.47
N PRO A 153 42.82 -50.03 -24.32
CA PRO A 153 41.98 -48.84 -24.45
C PRO A 153 42.25 -47.87 -23.30
N PRO A 154 42.05 -46.56 -23.53
CA PRO A 154 42.30 -45.55 -22.52
C PRO A 154 41.42 -45.79 -21.30
N THR A 155 41.99 -45.56 -20.11
CA THR A 155 41.26 -45.64 -18.85
C THR A 155 41.07 -44.23 -18.26
N SER A 156 40.13 -44.09 -17.32
CA SER A 156 39.96 -42.82 -16.62
C SER A 156 39.77 -43.04 -15.14
N GLU A 157 40.51 -42.29 -14.33
CA GLU A 157 40.32 -42.28 -12.88
C GLU A 157 39.03 -41.53 -12.53
N SER A 158 38.81 -40.35 -13.11
CA SER A 158 37.68 -39.50 -12.76
C SER A 158 37.18 -38.61 -13.89
N ILE A 159 35.89 -38.29 -13.81
CA ILE A 159 35.27 -37.16 -14.53
C ILE A 159 34.85 -36.15 -13.47
N SER A 160 35.23 -34.89 -13.64
CA SER A 160 34.93 -33.81 -12.71
C SER A 160 34.00 -32.80 -13.36
N VAL A 161 33.02 -32.32 -12.61
CA VAL A 161 32.07 -31.29 -13.02
C VAL A 161 32.22 -30.11 -12.06
N SER A 162 32.44 -28.90 -12.58
CA SER A 162 32.66 -27.72 -11.73
C SER A 162 31.44 -27.38 -10.85
N ASN A 163 30.23 -27.66 -11.34
CA ASN A 163 28.99 -27.63 -10.56
C ASN A 163 27.98 -28.64 -11.13
N SER A 164 27.60 -29.67 -10.36
CA SER A 164 26.62 -30.67 -10.78
C SER A 164 25.16 -30.20 -10.68
N ARG A 165 24.92 -29.04 -10.05
CA ARG A 165 23.61 -28.41 -9.92
C ARG A 165 23.64 -26.92 -10.32
N PRO A 166 23.99 -26.60 -11.58
CA PRO A 166 24.01 -25.23 -12.05
C PRO A 166 22.60 -24.63 -12.13
N TYR A 167 22.52 -23.31 -12.05
CA TYR A 167 21.31 -22.59 -12.41
C TYR A 167 21.14 -22.53 -13.93
N LYS A 168 19.93 -22.23 -14.39
CA LYS A 168 19.65 -22.03 -15.81
C LYS A 168 20.58 -20.95 -16.38
N ASN A 169 21.02 -21.12 -17.63
CA ASN A 169 22.01 -20.27 -18.32
C ASN A 169 23.41 -20.21 -17.70
N GLN A 170 23.67 -20.91 -16.58
CA GLN A 170 25.01 -20.99 -15.99
C GLN A 170 25.88 -21.99 -16.76
N SER A 171 27.03 -21.51 -17.26
CA SER A 171 28.05 -22.38 -17.85
C SER A 171 28.86 -23.11 -16.78
N ILE A 172 29.09 -24.39 -17.00
CA ILE A 172 29.94 -25.25 -16.18
C ILE A 172 31.05 -25.86 -17.03
N THR A 173 32.13 -26.26 -16.38
CA THR A 173 33.25 -26.95 -17.01
C THR A 173 33.23 -28.40 -16.58
N ILE A 174 33.40 -29.29 -17.56
CA ILE A 174 33.49 -30.72 -17.37
C ILE A 174 34.88 -31.11 -17.86
N SER A 175 35.62 -31.85 -17.04
CA SER A 175 36.98 -32.28 -17.34
C SER A 175 37.12 -33.75 -17.04
N ILE A 176 37.92 -34.43 -17.86
CA ILE A 176 38.25 -35.84 -17.68
C ILE A 176 39.76 -35.99 -17.57
N SER A 177 40.20 -36.82 -16.63
CA SER A 177 41.58 -37.27 -16.56
C SER A 177 41.65 -38.68 -17.12
N VAL A 178 42.40 -38.84 -18.21
CA VAL A 178 42.61 -40.11 -18.88
C VAL A 178 44.07 -40.53 -18.77
N THR A 179 44.27 -41.82 -18.63
CA THR A 179 45.57 -42.47 -18.57
C THR A 179 45.53 -43.70 -19.46
N ASP A 180 46.60 -43.93 -20.19
CA ASP A 180 46.80 -45.16 -20.94
C ASP A 180 47.98 -45.93 -20.37
N LEU A 181 47.93 -47.24 -20.47
CA LEU A 181 49.04 -48.13 -20.13
C LEU A 181 50.09 -48.13 -21.25
N ASP A 182 49.69 -47.77 -22.47
CA ASP A 182 50.58 -47.61 -23.61
C ASP A 182 51.21 -46.20 -23.63
N GLU A 183 52.55 -46.15 -23.60
CA GLU A 183 53.28 -44.89 -23.62
C GLU A 183 53.30 -44.29 -25.04
N GLY A 184 52.84 -43.04 -25.18
CA GLY A 184 53.00 -42.24 -26.39
C GLY A 184 51.74 -42.03 -27.24
N ASP A 185 50.57 -42.42 -26.75
CA ASP A 185 49.31 -42.24 -27.50
C ASP A 185 48.77 -40.81 -27.48
N VAL A 186 48.13 -40.46 -28.59
CA VAL A 186 47.52 -39.15 -28.80
C VAL A 186 46.01 -39.31 -28.68
N PHE A 187 45.45 -38.89 -27.55
CA PHE A 187 44.01 -38.99 -27.31
C PHE A 187 43.23 -37.99 -28.15
N SER A 188 42.17 -38.48 -28.78
CA SER A 188 41.12 -37.65 -29.36
C SER A 188 39.87 -37.70 -28.47
N TYR A 189 39.20 -36.56 -28.33
CA TYR A 189 38.06 -36.39 -27.41
C TYR A 189 36.84 -35.94 -28.19
N SER A 190 35.72 -36.63 -27.98
CA SER A 190 34.42 -36.26 -28.53
C SER A 190 33.41 -36.08 -27.40
N TRP A 191 32.76 -34.92 -27.37
CA TRP A 191 31.81 -34.56 -26.33
C TRP A 191 30.38 -34.58 -26.87
N SER A 192 29.47 -35.19 -26.13
CA SER A 192 28.04 -35.24 -26.45
C SER A 192 27.21 -34.98 -25.20
N ALA A 193 26.00 -34.45 -25.37
CA ALA A 193 25.08 -34.19 -24.27
C ALA A 193 23.67 -34.68 -24.62
N SER A 194 22.91 -35.13 -23.62
CA SER A 194 21.50 -35.49 -23.77
C SER A 194 20.59 -34.28 -24.06
N GLY A 195 21.12 -33.07 -23.88
CA GLY A 195 20.49 -31.77 -24.12
C GLY A 195 21.41 -30.64 -23.68
N GLY A 196 21.02 -29.39 -23.96
CA GLY A 196 21.87 -28.22 -23.76
C GLY A 196 22.95 -28.08 -24.84
N SER A 197 23.88 -27.16 -24.62
CA SER A 197 25.00 -26.90 -25.54
C SER A 197 26.31 -27.32 -24.91
N VAL A 198 27.03 -28.23 -25.57
CA VAL A 198 28.40 -28.62 -25.20
C VAL A 198 29.38 -28.07 -26.23
N SER A 199 30.46 -27.45 -25.77
CA SER A 199 31.52 -26.94 -26.65
C SER A 199 32.88 -27.02 -25.97
N GLY A 200 33.89 -27.47 -26.72
CA GLY A 200 35.23 -27.67 -26.20
C GLY A 200 35.99 -28.72 -27.01
N SER A 201 37.30 -28.76 -26.82
CA SER A 201 38.21 -29.71 -27.46
C SER A 201 39.21 -30.22 -26.44
N GLY A 202 39.62 -31.48 -26.57
CA GLY A 202 40.56 -32.08 -25.63
C GLY A 202 39.88 -32.56 -24.34
N ASN A 203 40.66 -32.60 -23.26
CA ASN A 203 40.27 -33.18 -21.97
C ASN A 203 39.25 -32.36 -21.16
N SER A 204 38.74 -31.25 -21.70
CA SER A 204 37.71 -30.43 -21.06
C SER A 204 36.73 -29.83 -22.06
N ALA A 205 35.49 -29.66 -21.62
CA ALA A 205 34.43 -28.98 -22.35
C ALA A 205 33.60 -28.09 -21.44
N THR A 206 33.04 -27.04 -22.02
CA THR A 206 32.04 -26.19 -21.38
C THR A 206 30.65 -26.67 -21.76
N TRP A 207 29.75 -26.73 -20.79
CA TRP A 207 28.34 -27.07 -20.99
C TRP A 207 27.43 -26.06 -20.32
N SER A 208 26.29 -25.76 -20.95
CA SER A 208 25.20 -24.98 -20.36
C SER A 208 23.85 -25.41 -20.91
N SER A 209 22.77 -25.06 -20.19
CA SER A 209 21.41 -25.21 -20.69
C SER A 209 20.52 -24.04 -20.27
N ASP A 210 19.65 -23.66 -21.20
CA ASP A 210 18.56 -22.70 -21.06
C ASP A 210 17.26 -23.34 -20.56
N LYS A 211 17.32 -24.56 -20.00
CA LYS A 211 16.16 -25.30 -19.50
C LYS A 211 16.54 -26.02 -18.23
N SER A 212 15.64 -26.02 -17.25
CA SER A 212 15.80 -26.78 -16.02
C SER A 212 15.50 -28.27 -16.26
N GLY A 213 16.14 -29.14 -15.49
CA GLY A 213 15.97 -30.58 -15.65
C GLY A 213 17.24 -31.38 -15.48
N SER A 214 17.14 -32.69 -15.75
CA SER A 214 18.26 -33.62 -15.64
C SER A 214 18.89 -33.86 -17.01
N TYR A 215 20.20 -33.73 -17.07
CA TYR A 215 21.02 -33.90 -18.27
C TYR A 215 22.18 -34.84 -17.99
N SER A 216 22.69 -35.45 -19.05
CA SER A 216 23.95 -36.17 -19.01
C SER A 216 24.89 -35.65 -20.09
N VAL A 217 26.17 -35.51 -19.76
CA VAL A 217 27.23 -35.18 -20.71
C VAL A 217 28.22 -36.33 -20.74
N THR A 218 28.46 -36.87 -21.92
CA THR A 218 29.34 -38.00 -22.15
C THR A 218 30.55 -37.54 -22.96
N VAL A 219 31.73 -37.86 -22.46
CA VAL A 219 32.97 -37.79 -23.24
C VAL A 219 33.33 -39.18 -23.71
N THR A 220 33.68 -39.28 -24.99
CA THR A 220 34.28 -40.45 -25.61
C THR A 220 35.73 -40.11 -25.92
N VAL A 221 36.66 -40.97 -25.50
CA VAL A 221 38.10 -40.81 -25.72
C VAL A 221 38.61 -41.99 -26.52
N ASP A 222 39.32 -41.71 -27.59
CA ASP A 222 39.86 -42.68 -28.55
C ASP A 222 41.38 -42.47 -28.65
N ASP A 223 42.15 -43.55 -28.51
CA ASP A 223 43.62 -43.57 -28.55
C ASP A 223 44.23 -43.52 -29.97
N GLY A 224 43.40 -43.57 -31.01
CA GLY A 224 43.80 -43.56 -32.41
C GLY A 224 44.33 -44.90 -32.93
N ARG A 225 44.30 -45.95 -32.10
CA ARG A 225 44.82 -47.29 -32.40
C ARG A 225 43.76 -48.39 -32.31
N GLY A 226 42.58 -48.05 -31.80
CA GLY A 226 41.38 -48.88 -31.85
C GLY A 226 40.69 -49.03 -30.51
N GLY A 227 41.30 -48.54 -29.43
CA GLY A 227 40.71 -48.49 -28.10
C GLY A 227 39.88 -47.23 -27.87
N VAL A 228 38.68 -47.42 -27.33
CA VAL A 228 37.73 -46.34 -27.07
C VAL A 228 37.14 -46.51 -25.67
N MET A 229 37.04 -45.40 -24.94
CA MET A 229 36.38 -45.35 -23.64
C MET A 229 35.35 -44.23 -23.61
N ALA A 230 34.31 -44.39 -22.78
CA ALA A 230 33.32 -43.34 -22.56
C ALA A 230 33.01 -43.18 -21.07
N LYS A 231 32.81 -41.94 -20.64
CA LYS A 231 32.38 -41.63 -19.27
C LYS A 231 31.34 -40.53 -19.26
N THR A 232 30.35 -40.68 -18.39
CA THR A 232 29.18 -39.80 -18.33
C THR A 232 29.09 -39.08 -17.00
N ALA A 233 28.91 -37.77 -17.05
CA ALA A 233 28.57 -36.92 -15.92
C ALA A 233 27.07 -36.61 -15.91
N ALA A 234 26.43 -36.72 -14.75
CA ALA A 234 25.04 -36.30 -14.54
C ALA A 234 24.97 -34.86 -14.01
N ILE A 235 24.10 -34.05 -14.59
CA ILE A 235 23.92 -32.63 -14.25
C ILE A 235 22.42 -32.37 -14.01
N THR A 236 22.07 -31.64 -12.96
CA THR A 236 20.69 -31.24 -12.68
C THR A 236 20.57 -29.72 -12.64
N VAL A 237 20.04 -29.14 -13.71
CA VAL A 237 19.83 -27.69 -13.82
C VAL A 237 18.64 -27.28 -12.97
N VAL A 238 18.85 -26.31 -12.07
CA VAL A 238 17.84 -25.82 -11.13
C VAL A 238 17.30 -24.47 -11.61
N ASN A 239 15.97 -24.31 -11.63
CA ASN A 239 15.31 -23.03 -11.84
C ASN A 239 15.20 -22.26 -10.51
N ARG A 240 15.52 -20.96 -10.48
CA ARG A 240 15.35 -20.10 -9.32
C ARG A 240 14.06 -19.30 -9.44
N ASN A 241 13.32 -19.22 -8.34
CA ASN A 241 12.09 -18.43 -8.33
C ASN A 241 12.37 -16.94 -8.61
N PRO A 242 11.39 -16.23 -9.21
CA PRO A 242 11.46 -14.79 -9.40
C PRO A 242 11.49 -14.04 -8.07
N VAL A 243 12.09 -12.85 -8.06
CA VAL A 243 12.23 -12.01 -6.87
C VAL A 243 11.41 -10.72 -7.04
N ILE A 244 10.40 -10.53 -6.19
CA ILE A 244 9.61 -9.29 -6.18
C ILE A 244 10.34 -8.20 -5.38
N SER A 245 10.89 -7.23 -6.11
CA SER A 245 11.58 -6.06 -5.57
C SER A 245 10.61 -5.21 -4.73
N SER A 246 9.45 -4.86 -5.29
CA SER A 246 8.48 -3.99 -4.63
C SER A 246 7.04 -4.27 -5.06
N VAL A 247 6.12 -4.09 -4.10
CA VAL A 247 4.70 -3.86 -4.37
C VAL A 247 4.35 -2.56 -3.64
N SER A 248 3.93 -1.55 -4.39
CA SER A 248 3.65 -0.22 -3.88
C SER A 248 2.34 0.30 -4.45
N VAL A 249 1.71 1.23 -3.73
CA VAL A 249 0.60 2.05 -4.23
C VAL A 249 1.02 3.50 -4.28
N ASP A 250 0.46 4.24 -5.23
CA ASP A 250 0.61 5.69 -5.36
C ASP A 250 0.03 6.47 -4.16
N ASN A 251 -1.09 6.01 -3.60
CA ASN A 251 -1.71 6.59 -2.41
C ASN A 251 -1.92 5.56 -1.29
N LYS A 252 -1.23 5.73 -0.16
CA LYS A 252 -1.33 4.85 1.02
C LYS A 252 -2.46 5.24 1.99
N LYS A 253 -3.13 6.37 1.76
CA LYS A 253 -4.27 6.87 2.52
C LYS A 253 -5.36 7.42 1.57
N PRO A 254 -5.94 6.59 0.69
CA PRO A 254 -7.00 7.02 -0.20
C PRO A 254 -8.30 7.29 0.56
N GLY A 255 -9.15 8.19 0.05
CA GLY A 255 -10.55 8.28 0.47
C GLY A 255 -11.43 7.25 -0.25
N VAL A 256 -12.64 7.04 0.26
CA VAL A 256 -13.65 6.23 -0.46
C VAL A 256 -14.02 6.93 -1.77
N GLY A 257 -13.96 6.20 -2.88
CA GLY A 257 -14.17 6.71 -4.24
C GLY A 257 -12.88 7.04 -4.99
N ASP A 258 -11.73 7.15 -4.30
CA ASP A 258 -10.45 7.35 -4.97
C ASP A 258 -10.05 6.10 -5.77
N THR A 259 -9.46 6.32 -6.93
CA THR A 259 -8.78 5.28 -7.70
C THR A 259 -7.29 5.32 -7.40
N ILE A 260 -6.76 4.22 -6.86
CA ILE A 260 -5.34 4.03 -6.60
C ILE A 260 -4.73 3.10 -7.64
N THR A 261 -3.43 3.26 -7.90
CA THR A 261 -2.66 2.39 -8.78
C THR A 261 -1.62 1.63 -7.97
N ALA A 262 -1.77 0.31 -7.88
CA ALA A 262 -0.74 -0.57 -7.38
C ALA A 262 0.25 -0.92 -8.49
N THR A 263 1.54 -0.93 -8.17
CA THR A 263 2.64 -1.31 -9.07
C THR A 263 3.43 -2.45 -8.45
N CYS A 264 3.72 -3.47 -9.25
CA CYS A 264 4.51 -4.63 -8.89
C CYS A 264 5.77 -4.68 -9.77
N SER A 265 6.94 -4.78 -9.13
CA SER A 265 8.23 -4.87 -9.81
C SER A 265 8.97 -6.10 -9.33
N ALA A 266 9.48 -6.88 -10.28
CA ALA A 266 10.18 -8.12 -10.03
C ALA A 266 11.27 -8.35 -11.07
N THR A 267 12.25 -9.17 -10.71
CA THR A 267 13.34 -9.61 -11.58
C THR A 267 13.50 -11.11 -11.43
N ASP A 268 13.90 -11.79 -12.49
CA ASP A 268 14.25 -13.19 -12.42
C ASP A 268 15.78 -13.35 -12.37
N PRO A 269 16.34 -14.10 -11.40
CA PRO A 269 17.78 -14.34 -11.35
C PRO A 269 18.35 -15.12 -12.54
N ASP A 270 17.52 -15.87 -13.27
CA ASP A 270 17.87 -16.70 -14.42
C ASP A 270 17.53 -16.01 -15.77
N ASP A 271 17.10 -14.74 -15.72
CA ASP A 271 16.67 -13.89 -16.84
C ASP A 271 15.44 -14.43 -17.60
N ASP A 272 14.56 -15.14 -16.89
CA ASP A 272 13.34 -15.68 -17.47
C ASP A 272 12.22 -14.63 -17.68
N PRO A 273 11.42 -14.74 -18.77
CA PRO A 273 10.28 -13.86 -19.00
C PRO A 273 9.24 -13.95 -17.88
N LEU A 274 8.94 -12.82 -17.25
CA LEU A 274 8.02 -12.77 -16.12
C LEU A 274 6.58 -12.48 -16.54
N THR A 275 5.65 -13.18 -15.90
CA THR A 275 4.21 -12.92 -15.97
C THR A 275 3.68 -12.45 -14.61
N PHE A 276 2.78 -11.47 -14.63
CA PHE A 276 2.25 -10.82 -13.44
C PHE A 276 0.74 -11.03 -13.34
N SER A 277 0.26 -11.41 -12.17
CA SER A 277 -1.16 -11.59 -11.85
C SER A 277 -1.50 -10.98 -10.49
N TRP A 278 -2.71 -10.47 -10.38
CA TRP A 278 -3.26 -9.89 -9.15
C TRP A 278 -4.36 -10.77 -8.57
N GLN A 279 -4.62 -10.62 -7.27
CA GLN A 279 -5.61 -11.42 -6.53
C GLN A 279 -7.04 -11.31 -7.10
N ASP A 280 -7.38 -10.20 -7.76
CA ASP A 280 -8.67 -9.97 -8.40
C ASP A 280 -8.78 -10.56 -9.82
N GLY A 281 -7.72 -11.22 -10.30
CA GLY A 281 -7.64 -11.80 -11.64
C GLY A 281 -7.06 -10.87 -12.71
N ALA A 282 -6.73 -9.61 -12.38
CA ALA A 282 -6.05 -8.73 -13.32
C ALA A 282 -4.64 -9.21 -13.65
N SER A 283 -4.15 -8.87 -14.84
CA SER A 283 -2.81 -9.22 -15.32
C SER A 283 -1.98 -7.97 -15.61
N GLY A 284 -0.66 -8.08 -15.51
CA GLY A 284 0.28 -6.98 -15.79
C GLY A 284 0.93 -6.38 -14.54
N THR A 285 1.87 -5.47 -14.74
CA THR A 285 2.69 -4.89 -13.67
C THR A 285 1.96 -3.86 -12.81
N THR A 286 0.78 -3.40 -13.25
CA THR A 286 -0.04 -2.41 -12.54
C THR A 286 -1.48 -2.88 -12.39
N LEU A 287 -2.11 -2.50 -11.28
CA LEU A 287 -3.54 -2.71 -11.02
C LEU A 287 -4.18 -1.40 -10.54
N GLN A 288 -5.23 -0.95 -11.24
CA GLN A 288 -6.09 0.14 -10.76
C GLN A 288 -7.21 -0.41 -9.89
N HIS A 289 -7.43 0.22 -8.73
CA HIS A 289 -8.47 -0.17 -7.80
C HIS A 289 -9.21 1.08 -7.30
N THR A 290 -10.53 1.11 -7.45
CA THR A 290 -11.38 2.15 -6.85
C THR A 290 -11.79 1.70 -5.46
N VAL A 291 -11.47 2.51 -4.45
CA VAL A 291 -11.75 2.21 -3.04
C VAL A 291 -13.25 2.35 -2.78
N THR A 292 -13.91 1.27 -2.36
CA THR A 292 -15.38 1.24 -2.17
C THR A 292 -15.82 1.24 -0.71
N SER A 293 -14.92 0.96 0.24
CA SER A 293 -15.21 1.02 1.67
C SER A 293 -14.03 1.59 2.46
N SER A 294 -14.30 1.99 3.70
CA SER A 294 -13.29 2.46 4.65
C SER A 294 -12.47 1.33 5.29
N ASP A 295 -12.80 0.08 4.99
CA ASP A 295 -12.14 -1.06 5.60
C ASP A 295 -10.74 -1.23 5.02
N SER A 296 -9.82 -1.66 5.88
CA SER A 296 -8.49 -2.04 5.44
C SER A 296 -8.56 -3.20 4.44
N PHE A 297 -7.88 -3.07 3.32
CA PHE A 297 -7.78 -4.12 2.30
C PHE A 297 -6.33 -4.37 1.88
N THR A 298 -6.10 -5.53 1.26
CA THR A 298 -4.78 -5.95 0.79
C THR A 298 -4.80 -6.19 -0.71
N MET A 299 -3.75 -5.75 -1.40
CA MET A 299 -3.51 -6.06 -2.81
C MET A 299 -2.31 -6.99 -2.91
N LYS A 300 -2.51 -8.20 -3.45
CA LYS A 300 -1.46 -9.21 -3.62
C LYS A 300 -1.09 -9.36 -5.10
N CYS A 301 0.19 -9.17 -5.39
CA CYS A 301 0.80 -9.48 -6.69
C CYS A 301 1.46 -10.86 -6.63
N THR A 302 1.28 -11.65 -7.69
CA THR A 302 1.95 -12.93 -7.91
C THR A 302 2.71 -12.88 -9.24
N VAL A 303 3.98 -13.26 -9.21
CA VAL A 303 4.89 -13.26 -10.35
C VAL A 303 5.34 -14.69 -10.62
N SER A 304 5.29 -15.09 -11.89
CA SER A 304 5.66 -16.42 -12.37
C SER A 304 6.67 -16.30 -13.50
N ASP A 305 7.69 -17.16 -13.48
CA ASP A 305 8.73 -17.28 -14.53
C ASP A 305 8.29 -18.20 -15.70
N GLY A 306 7.18 -18.93 -15.53
CA GLY A 306 6.67 -19.87 -16.55
C GLY A 306 7.34 -21.26 -16.52
N ASP A 307 8.40 -21.41 -15.73
CA ASP A 307 9.19 -22.64 -15.54
C ASP A 307 9.00 -23.23 -14.13
N GLY A 308 7.87 -22.92 -13.50
CA GLY A 308 7.42 -23.47 -12.23
C GLY A 308 7.86 -22.67 -11.00
N GLY A 309 8.67 -21.62 -11.14
CA GLY A 309 9.01 -20.71 -10.06
C GLY A 309 7.99 -19.59 -9.91
N GLN A 310 7.63 -19.31 -8.66
CA GLN A 310 6.66 -18.27 -8.33
C GLN A 310 7.06 -17.51 -7.06
N ALA A 311 6.67 -16.23 -7.01
CA ALA A 311 6.73 -15.40 -5.82
C ALA A 311 5.45 -14.57 -5.67
N SER A 312 5.07 -14.26 -4.43
CA SER A 312 3.97 -13.34 -4.15
C SER A 312 4.35 -12.36 -3.06
N LYS A 313 3.83 -11.13 -3.17
CA LYS A 313 4.00 -10.07 -2.17
C LYS A 313 2.73 -9.22 -2.11
N SER A 314 2.38 -8.76 -0.91
CA SER A 314 1.17 -7.96 -0.69
C SER A 314 1.51 -6.56 -0.17
N VAL A 315 0.63 -5.60 -0.45
CA VAL A 315 0.59 -4.30 0.19
C VAL A 315 -0.76 -4.13 0.90
N THR A 316 -0.74 -3.65 2.14
CA THR A 316 -1.95 -3.42 2.96
C THR A 316 -2.22 -1.93 3.10
N ILE A 317 -3.47 -1.53 2.88
CA ILE A 317 -3.92 -0.14 2.98
C ILE A 317 -4.76 0.01 4.26
N ASN A 318 -4.11 0.49 5.33
CA ASN A 318 -4.71 0.57 6.67
C ASN A 318 -5.38 1.93 6.99
N GLY A 319 -5.20 2.95 6.15
CA GLY A 319 -5.53 4.35 6.47
C GLY A 319 -6.48 5.00 5.49
N VAL A 320 -7.53 4.29 5.07
CA VAL A 320 -8.55 4.87 4.20
C VAL A 320 -9.17 6.07 4.92
N VAL A 321 -9.11 7.25 4.30
CA VAL A 321 -9.67 8.47 4.87
C VAL A 321 -11.17 8.27 5.03
N THR A 322 -11.66 8.38 6.25
CA THR A 322 -13.08 8.29 6.56
C THR A 322 -13.71 9.68 6.58
N ILE A 323 -15.02 9.73 6.37
CA ILE A 323 -15.80 10.94 6.58
C ILE A 323 -15.62 11.37 8.05
N PRO A 324 -15.35 12.66 8.34
CA PRO A 324 -15.17 13.12 9.71
C PRO A 324 -16.41 12.88 10.56
N THR A 325 -16.24 12.79 11.87
CA THR A 325 -17.39 12.78 12.80
C THR A 325 -18.10 14.13 12.80
N ALA A 326 -19.40 14.15 13.12
CA ALA A 326 -20.14 15.41 13.27
C ALA A 326 -19.45 16.34 14.30
N PRO A 327 -19.36 17.66 14.02
CA PRO A 327 -18.86 18.63 15.00
C PRO A 327 -19.64 18.57 16.32
N THR A 328 -18.90 18.56 17.43
CA THR A 328 -19.45 18.63 18.78
C THR A 328 -19.13 19.98 19.42
N GLY A 329 -19.85 20.34 20.49
CA GLY A 329 -19.66 21.63 21.18
C GLY A 329 -20.04 22.84 20.33
N VAL A 330 -20.96 22.68 19.37
CA VAL A 330 -21.49 23.78 18.58
C VAL A 330 -22.26 24.74 19.48
N SER A 331 -22.08 26.03 19.28
CA SER A 331 -22.70 27.12 20.03
C SER A 331 -22.98 28.31 19.11
N ALA A 332 -23.96 29.14 19.45
CA ALA A 332 -24.31 30.34 18.68
C ALA A 332 -24.56 31.53 19.61
N SER A 333 -23.98 32.70 19.31
CA SER A 333 -24.12 33.93 20.10
C SER A 333 -24.54 35.12 19.23
N GLY A 334 -25.66 35.74 19.58
CA GLY A 334 -26.18 36.95 18.92
C GLY A 334 -25.28 38.16 19.15
N GLY A 335 -25.15 38.98 18.12
CA GLY A 335 -24.63 40.34 18.20
C GLY A 335 -25.39 41.20 17.20
N SER A 336 -24.99 42.47 16.99
CA SER A 336 -25.68 43.28 15.99
C SER A 336 -25.64 42.64 14.65
N SER A 337 -26.83 42.43 14.13
CA SER A 337 -27.08 41.89 12.82
C SER A 337 -26.25 40.65 12.55
N LYS A 338 -25.94 39.87 13.59
CA LYS A 338 -25.10 38.70 13.45
C LYS A 338 -25.45 37.65 14.48
N VAL A 339 -25.12 36.42 14.12
CA VAL A 339 -25.01 35.31 15.05
C VAL A 339 -23.65 34.68 14.82
N THR A 340 -22.82 34.64 15.85
CA THR A 340 -21.50 33.99 15.78
C THR A 340 -21.66 32.54 16.20
N VAL A 341 -21.35 31.61 15.30
CA VAL A 341 -21.43 30.17 15.51
C VAL A 341 -20.02 29.64 15.77
N SER A 342 -19.82 28.85 16.82
CA SER A 342 -18.50 28.31 17.20
C SER A 342 -18.61 26.82 17.53
N TRP A 343 -17.59 26.03 17.22
CA TRP A 343 -17.53 24.57 17.45
C TRP A 343 -16.10 24.08 17.74
N GLY A 344 -15.98 22.85 18.25
CA GLY A 344 -14.67 22.21 18.48
C GLY A 344 -14.02 21.69 17.20
N ALA A 345 -12.68 21.65 17.16
CA ALA A 345 -11.95 21.03 16.06
C ALA A 345 -12.30 19.54 15.95
N VAL A 346 -12.44 19.05 14.72
CA VAL A 346 -12.78 17.66 14.40
C VAL A 346 -11.56 17.02 13.75
N THR A 347 -11.13 15.88 14.28
CA THR A 347 -9.99 15.13 13.73
C THR A 347 -10.24 14.82 12.24
N ASP A 348 -9.19 14.99 11.43
CA ASP A 348 -9.20 14.75 9.98
C ASP A 348 -10.13 15.65 9.15
N ALA A 349 -10.80 16.65 9.77
CA ALA A 349 -11.55 17.67 9.05
C ALA A 349 -10.60 18.72 8.44
N THR A 350 -10.84 19.05 7.18
CA THR A 350 -10.09 20.08 6.44
C THR A 350 -10.85 21.41 6.35
N SER A 351 -12.18 21.36 6.45
CA SER A 351 -13.06 22.51 6.47
C SER A 351 -14.41 22.16 7.11
N TYR A 352 -15.30 23.14 7.23
CA TYR A 352 -16.64 22.95 7.78
C TYR A 352 -17.69 23.62 6.90
N ASN A 353 -18.93 23.12 6.96
CA ASN A 353 -20.10 23.84 6.46
C ASN A 353 -21.03 24.20 7.62
N ILE A 354 -21.71 25.33 7.50
CA ILE A 354 -22.80 25.74 8.38
C ILE A 354 -24.08 25.73 7.55
N TYR A 355 -25.09 25.01 8.04
CA TYR A 355 -26.44 25.12 7.52
C TYR A 355 -27.27 25.97 8.45
N TRP A 356 -28.21 26.75 7.92
CA TRP A 356 -29.02 27.65 8.72
C TRP A 356 -30.41 27.94 8.15
N ASP A 357 -31.31 28.35 9.03
CA ASP A 357 -32.65 28.83 8.67
C ASP A 357 -33.17 29.82 9.72
N THR A 358 -34.25 30.53 9.43
CA THR A 358 -35.02 31.34 10.39
C THR A 358 -36.07 30.53 11.15
N SER A 359 -36.27 29.26 10.78
CA SER A 359 -37.13 28.29 11.46
C SER A 359 -36.32 27.09 12.00
N PRO A 360 -36.78 26.40 13.07
CA PRO A 360 -36.13 25.18 13.56
C PRO A 360 -36.21 24.03 12.54
N GLY A 361 -35.35 23.02 12.72
CA GLY A 361 -35.32 21.83 11.86
C GLY A 361 -34.35 21.99 10.69
N VAL A 362 -33.24 22.66 10.92
CA VAL A 362 -32.18 22.87 9.94
C VAL A 362 -31.58 21.53 9.55
N THR A 363 -31.50 21.30 8.24
CA THR A 363 -30.91 20.09 7.64
C THR A 363 -29.88 20.48 6.59
N THR A 364 -29.27 19.49 5.95
CA THR A 364 -28.38 19.71 4.80
C THR A 364 -29.09 20.26 3.56
N ALA A 365 -30.43 20.34 3.57
CA ALA A 365 -31.23 21.00 2.54
C ALA A 365 -31.52 22.48 2.83
N SER A 366 -31.24 22.96 4.04
CA SER A 366 -31.38 24.37 4.43
C SER A 366 -30.28 25.24 3.80
N ASN A 367 -30.30 26.54 4.07
CA ASN A 367 -29.29 27.47 3.54
C ASN A 367 -27.89 27.05 4.00
N LYS A 368 -26.91 27.02 3.09
CA LYS A 368 -25.56 26.49 3.34
C LYS A 368 -24.49 27.58 3.20
N ILE A 369 -23.52 27.55 4.10
CA ILE A 369 -22.26 28.30 4.05
C ILE A 369 -21.13 27.27 4.08
N THR A 370 -20.17 27.36 3.16
CA THR A 370 -19.12 26.32 3.00
C THR A 370 -17.73 26.85 3.27
N GLY A 371 -16.81 25.94 3.61
CA GLY A 371 -15.39 26.25 3.73
C GLY A 371 -15.05 27.16 4.92
N VAL A 372 -15.84 27.11 6.00
CA VAL A 372 -15.67 28.00 7.15
C VAL A 372 -14.79 27.39 8.24
N SER A 373 -14.33 28.24 9.15
CA SER A 373 -13.57 27.85 10.36
C SER A 373 -14.29 28.34 11.62
N SER A 374 -14.04 27.66 12.73
CA SER A 374 -14.55 28.04 14.06
C SER A 374 -13.65 29.11 14.67
N SER A 375 -14.17 30.19 15.26
CA SER A 375 -15.57 30.65 15.28
C SER A 375 -15.96 31.39 13.99
N TYR A 376 -17.21 31.27 13.57
CA TYR A 376 -17.75 31.93 12.38
C TYR A 376 -18.83 32.98 12.71
N ALA A 377 -18.58 34.24 12.40
CA ALA A 377 -19.58 35.30 12.54
C ALA A 377 -20.54 35.30 11.33
N HIS A 378 -21.74 34.74 11.47
CA HIS A 378 -22.78 34.85 10.46
C HIS A 378 -23.45 36.21 10.55
N THR A 379 -22.91 37.15 9.77
CA THR A 379 -23.35 38.55 9.68
C THR A 379 -24.55 38.72 8.74
N GLY A 380 -25.17 39.89 8.73
CA GLY A 380 -26.32 40.20 7.88
C GLY A 380 -27.60 39.49 8.30
N ARG A 381 -27.81 39.39 9.62
CA ARG A 381 -28.97 38.77 10.27
C ARG A 381 -29.95 39.86 10.73
N THR A 382 -31.25 39.65 10.57
CA THR A 382 -32.26 40.61 11.00
C THR A 382 -32.30 40.63 12.52
N ASN A 383 -32.11 41.82 13.06
CA ASN A 383 -32.15 42.00 14.49
C ASN A 383 -33.55 41.79 15.04
N GLY A 384 -33.66 41.08 16.17
CA GLY A 384 -34.95 40.60 16.62
C GLY A 384 -35.38 39.28 15.97
N THR A 385 -34.65 38.75 14.98
CA THR A 385 -34.97 37.48 14.29
C THR A 385 -34.06 36.34 14.74
N SER A 386 -34.67 35.18 15.01
CA SER A 386 -33.96 33.95 15.37
C SER A 386 -33.37 33.27 14.15
N TYR A 387 -32.16 32.75 14.29
CA TYR A 387 -31.49 31.95 13.29
C TYR A 387 -31.00 30.65 13.91
N TYR A 388 -31.29 29.54 13.25
CA TYR A 388 -30.96 28.18 13.64
C TYR A 388 -29.79 27.70 12.78
N TYR A 389 -28.94 26.83 13.33
CA TYR A 389 -27.67 26.43 12.75
C TYR A 389 -27.36 24.97 13.06
N VAL A 390 -26.88 24.23 12.07
CA VAL A 390 -26.13 22.98 12.27
C VAL A 390 -24.80 23.08 11.52
N VAL A 391 -23.78 22.39 12.00
CA VAL A 391 -22.44 22.40 11.41
C VAL A 391 -22.06 20.99 10.97
N THR A 392 -21.40 20.85 9.83
CA THR A 392 -20.79 19.60 9.36
C THR A 392 -19.29 19.80 9.16
N ALA A 393 -18.53 18.73 9.32
CA ALA A 393 -17.10 18.68 9.04
C ALA A 393 -16.86 18.04 7.67
N VAL A 394 -15.83 18.50 6.95
CA VAL A 394 -15.56 18.09 5.56
C VAL A 394 -14.10 17.73 5.38
N ASN A 395 -13.84 16.62 4.69
CA ASN A 395 -12.53 16.26 4.16
C ASN A 395 -12.66 15.64 2.76
N SER A 396 -11.58 15.06 2.24
CA SER A 396 -11.56 14.45 0.91
C SER A 396 -12.48 13.22 0.79
N ALA A 397 -12.83 12.55 1.88
CA ALA A 397 -13.75 11.41 1.88
C ALA A 397 -15.23 11.84 1.91
N GLY A 398 -15.52 13.10 2.26
CA GLY A 398 -16.86 13.66 2.20
C GLY A 398 -17.24 14.53 3.39
N GLU A 399 -18.54 14.75 3.52
CA GLU A 399 -19.17 15.60 4.52
C GLU A 399 -19.83 14.76 5.63
N SER A 400 -19.58 15.13 6.89
CA SER A 400 -20.12 14.44 8.06
C SER A 400 -21.64 14.55 8.16
N SER A 401 -22.24 13.77 9.06
CA SER A 401 -23.58 14.08 9.58
C SER A 401 -23.59 15.45 10.28
N THR A 402 -24.78 16.04 10.40
CA THR A 402 -24.97 17.35 11.05
C THR A 402 -24.69 17.26 12.54
N SER A 403 -24.14 18.34 13.11
CA SER A 403 -24.15 18.56 14.55
C SER A 403 -25.57 18.63 15.11
N SER A 404 -25.69 18.65 16.43
CA SER A 404 -26.91 19.17 17.06
C SER A 404 -27.18 20.60 16.61
N GLU A 405 -28.46 20.95 16.47
CA GLU A 405 -28.90 22.29 16.10
C GLU A 405 -28.69 23.29 17.25
N VAL A 406 -28.20 24.49 16.93
CA VAL A 406 -28.10 25.63 17.83
C VAL A 406 -28.79 26.83 17.23
N ASN A 407 -29.18 27.82 18.04
CA ASN A 407 -29.78 29.05 17.51
C ASN A 407 -29.35 30.28 18.30
N SER A 408 -29.48 31.44 17.66
CA SER A 408 -29.40 32.73 18.34
C SER A 408 -30.16 33.81 17.58
N LYS A 409 -30.50 34.89 18.28
CA LYS A 409 -31.19 36.06 17.71
C LYS A 409 -30.16 37.16 17.45
N ALA A 410 -30.22 37.79 16.28
CA ALA A 410 -29.38 38.96 16.04
C ALA A 410 -29.90 40.17 16.84
N GLY A 411 -29.02 41.03 17.38
CA GLY A 411 -29.38 42.09 18.34
C GLY A 411 -29.62 43.47 17.71
N ILE A 412 -30.76 44.13 17.99
CA ILE A 412 -31.13 45.43 17.40
C ILE A 412 -30.12 46.50 17.81
N LEU A 413 -29.45 47.19 16.90
CA LEU A 413 -28.47 48.23 17.25
C LEU A 413 -29.17 49.48 17.80
N LEU A 414 -28.63 50.07 18.87
CA LEU A 414 -29.15 51.33 19.45
C LEU A 414 -28.70 52.56 18.70
N ALA A 415 -27.51 52.52 18.11
CA ALA A 415 -26.95 53.64 17.38
C ALA A 415 -27.80 53.94 16.15
N GLY A 416 -28.36 55.15 16.09
CA GLY A 416 -29.19 55.63 14.98
C GLY A 416 -30.60 55.04 14.96
N LEU A 417 -31.05 54.41 16.06
CA LEU A 417 -32.37 53.80 16.15
C LEU A 417 -33.52 54.80 16.37
N PHE A 418 -33.23 56.01 16.87
CA PHE A 418 -34.25 56.97 17.33
C PHE A 418 -34.33 58.20 16.43
N ALA A 419 -35.55 58.66 16.10
CA ALA A 419 -35.78 59.80 15.19
C ALA A 419 -35.45 61.15 15.83
N ASP A 420 -35.62 61.27 17.14
CA ASP A 420 -35.33 62.47 17.91
C ASP A 420 -33.86 62.46 18.38
N GLY A 421 -33.11 63.52 18.05
CA GLY A 421 -31.68 63.61 18.36
C GLY A 421 -31.39 63.73 19.86
N ALA A 422 -32.31 64.34 20.62
CA ALA A 422 -32.20 64.39 22.07
C ALA A 422 -32.47 63.01 22.69
N LEU A 423 -33.45 62.27 22.15
CA LEU A 423 -33.71 60.89 22.55
C LEU A 423 -32.52 59.97 22.24
N GLN A 424 -31.95 60.05 21.04
CA GLN A 424 -30.76 59.29 20.68
C GLN A 424 -29.58 59.61 21.61
N THR A 425 -29.38 60.89 21.95
CA THR A 425 -28.32 61.32 22.88
C THR A 425 -28.52 60.74 24.27
N CYS A 426 -29.76 60.74 24.76
CA CYS A 426 -30.11 60.11 26.02
C CYS A 426 -29.77 58.62 26.01
N ILE A 427 -30.21 57.89 24.99
CA ILE A 427 -30.00 56.44 24.86
C ILE A 427 -28.51 56.10 24.78
N ASN A 428 -27.73 56.88 24.03
CA ASN A 428 -26.29 56.69 23.94
C ASN A 428 -25.60 56.86 25.30
N GLY A 429 -26.12 57.76 26.15
CA GLY A 429 -25.66 57.95 27.52
C GLY A 429 -25.77 56.70 28.40
N ALA A 430 -26.62 55.72 28.03
CA ALA A 430 -26.74 54.44 28.71
C ALA A 430 -25.56 53.48 28.43
N GLY A 431 -24.67 53.79 27.48
CA GLY A 431 -23.46 53.00 27.21
C GLY A 431 -23.73 51.61 26.62
N LYS A 432 -24.92 51.41 26.06
CA LYS A 432 -25.33 50.16 25.44
C LYS A 432 -25.15 50.21 23.92
N THR A 433 -24.96 49.06 23.32
CA THR A 433 -24.75 48.85 21.88
C THR A 433 -26.02 48.35 21.20
N TYR A 434 -26.76 47.43 21.82
CA TYR A 434 -27.99 46.82 21.27
C TYR A 434 -29.23 47.14 22.11
N ALA A 435 -30.40 47.31 21.49
CA ALA A 435 -31.69 47.56 22.14
C ALA A 435 -32.04 46.47 23.14
N SER A 436 -31.62 45.24 22.85
CA SER A 436 -31.71 44.13 23.78
C SER A 436 -30.91 44.34 25.06
N GLU A 437 -29.90 45.21 25.06
CA GLU A 437 -29.06 45.56 26.22
C GLU A 437 -29.65 46.69 27.07
N MET A 438 -30.72 47.37 26.61
CA MET A 438 -31.46 48.38 27.38
C MET A 438 -32.45 47.71 28.33
N THR A 439 -31.95 47.17 29.46
CA THR A 439 -32.75 46.44 30.44
C THR A 439 -32.51 46.98 31.84
N THR A 440 -33.55 47.04 32.69
CA THR A 440 -33.49 47.47 34.12
C THR A 440 -32.92 48.86 34.43
N ASP A 441 -32.26 49.48 33.46
CA ASP A 441 -31.76 50.82 33.50
C ASP A 441 -32.96 51.75 33.58
N PHE A 442 -32.95 52.60 34.60
CA PHE A 442 -33.86 53.73 34.61
C PHE A 442 -33.39 54.69 33.53
N LEU A 443 -34.05 54.61 32.38
CA LEU A 443 -33.75 55.49 31.26
C LEU A 443 -34.29 56.88 31.61
N VAL A 444 -33.39 57.82 31.86
CA VAL A 444 -33.74 59.20 32.23
C VAL A 444 -33.36 60.13 31.09
N CYS A 445 -34.39 60.57 30.37
CA CYS A 445 -34.30 61.51 29.26
C CYS A 445 -35.10 62.78 29.58
N ALA A 446 -34.73 63.47 30.66
CA ALA A 446 -35.46 64.62 31.18
C ALA A 446 -34.86 65.95 30.69
N THR A 447 -35.72 66.93 30.41
CA THR A 447 -35.31 68.31 30.08
C THR A 447 -34.40 68.38 28.85
N MET A 448 -34.69 67.57 27.84
CA MET A 448 -33.88 67.47 26.62
C MET A 448 -34.60 68.04 25.38
N GLY A 449 -35.85 68.47 25.53
CA GLY A 449 -36.68 68.98 24.44
C GLY A 449 -37.15 67.89 23.47
N ILE A 450 -37.24 66.63 23.93
CA ILE A 450 -37.69 65.48 23.12
C ILE A 450 -39.13 65.72 22.67
N ALA A 451 -39.43 65.53 21.40
CA ALA A 451 -40.79 65.65 20.87
C ALA A 451 -41.31 64.34 20.26
N ASN A 452 -40.42 63.42 19.87
CA ASN A 452 -40.77 62.19 19.16
C ASN A 452 -40.10 60.95 19.80
N LEU A 453 -40.89 59.90 20.03
CA LEU A 453 -40.46 58.67 20.70
C LEU A 453 -40.22 57.48 19.76
N SER A 454 -40.23 57.69 18.44
CA SER A 454 -39.95 56.62 17.48
C SER A 454 -38.59 55.96 17.74
N GLY A 455 -38.58 54.62 17.68
CA GLY A 455 -37.46 53.74 18.03
C GLY A 455 -37.63 53.10 19.42
N MET A 456 -38.44 53.69 20.28
CA MET A 456 -38.73 53.15 21.62
C MET A 456 -39.48 51.82 21.59
N GLU A 457 -40.22 51.54 20.51
CA GLU A 457 -40.95 50.28 20.31
C GLU A 457 -40.04 49.05 20.26
N TYR A 458 -38.73 49.25 20.05
CA TYR A 458 -37.71 48.20 20.04
C TYR A 458 -37.01 48.03 21.40
N LEU A 459 -37.22 48.95 22.34
CA LEU A 459 -36.68 48.88 23.70
C LEU A 459 -37.65 48.15 24.64
N THR A 460 -38.20 47.03 24.17
CA THR A 460 -39.26 46.26 24.86
C THR A 460 -38.84 45.72 26.23
N ASN A 461 -37.54 45.81 26.57
CA ASN A 461 -36.98 45.34 27.84
C ASN A 461 -36.84 46.44 28.91
N LEU A 462 -37.18 47.70 28.59
CA LEU A 462 -37.18 48.78 29.57
C LEU A 462 -38.32 48.62 30.58
N THR A 463 -38.03 48.90 31.84
CA THR A 463 -38.99 48.81 32.96
C THR A 463 -39.28 50.16 33.60
N ARG A 464 -38.35 51.11 33.44
CA ARG A 464 -38.46 52.45 34.01
C ARG A 464 -37.96 53.45 32.98
N ALA A 465 -38.82 54.38 32.62
CA ALA A 465 -38.47 55.43 31.67
C ALA A 465 -39.00 56.77 32.16
N SER A 466 -38.18 57.79 32.00
CA SER A 466 -38.51 59.17 32.33
C SER A 466 -38.24 60.04 31.12
N PHE A 467 -39.29 60.75 30.72
CA PHE A 467 -39.30 61.73 29.64
C PHE A 467 -39.88 63.05 30.16
N ILE A 468 -39.54 63.40 31.39
CA ILE A 468 -40.03 64.61 32.09
C ILE A 468 -39.54 65.88 31.41
N ASP A 469 -40.35 66.94 31.41
CA ASP A 469 -39.97 68.27 30.92
C ASP A 469 -39.50 68.22 29.47
N ASN A 470 -40.34 67.70 28.59
CA ASN A 470 -40.09 67.58 27.17
C ASN A 470 -41.29 68.14 26.39
N ASN A 471 -41.29 67.94 25.07
CA ASN A 471 -42.31 68.46 24.15
C ASN A 471 -43.10 67.32 23.49
N ILE A 472 -43.26 66.17 24.18
CA ILE A 472 -43.91 64.97 23.63
C ILE A 472 -45.42 65.19 23.50
N THR A 473 -45.98 64.85 22.35
CA THR A 473 -47.44 64.87 22.10
C THR A 473 -48.01 63.49 21.78
N ASP A 474 -47.19 62.61 21.19
CA ASP A 474 -47.57 61.29 20.70
C ASP A 474 -46.79 60.20 21.45
N VAL A 475 -47.53 59.28 22.06
CA VAL A 475 -47.00 58.16 22.85
C VAL A 475 -47.25 56.79 22.21
N SER A 476 -47.70 56.74 20.95
CA SER A 476 -48.02 55.50 20.22
C SER A 476 -46.83 54.53 20.12
N TYR A 477 -45.61 55.06 20.04
CA TYR A 477 -44.36 54.27 20.03
C TYR A 477 -44.06 53.54 21.33
N LEU A 478 -44.77 53.86 22.43
CA LEU A 478 -44.64 53.16 23.70
C LEU A 478 -45.58 51.95 23.82
N SER A 479 -46.53 51.77 22.89
CA SER A 479 -47.59 50.75 22.98
C SER A 479 -47.08 49.30 23.05
N SER A 480 -45.91 49.01 22.47
CA SER A 480 -45.25 47.70 22.52
C SER A 480 -44.35 47.52 23.75
N MET A 481 -44.12 48.58 24.54
CA MET A 481 -43.25 48.58 25.72
C MET A 481 -43.99 48.07 26.96
N THR A 482 -44.65 46.92 26.85
CA THR A 482 -45.50 46.34 27.89
C THR A 482 -44.75 45.92 29.15
N SER A 483 -43.41 45.93 29.14
CA SER A 483 -42.55 45.67 30.31
C SER A 483 -42.42 46.86 31.26
N LEU A 484 -42.87 48.07 30.87
CA LEU A 484 -42.75 49.27 31.69
C LEU A 484 -43.61 49.19 32.96
N GLN A 485 -43.01 49.61 34.08
CA GLN A 485 -43.61 49.69 35.41
C GLN A 485 -43.67 51.13 35.93
N THR A 486 -42.64 51.91 35.60
CA THR A 486 -42.55 53.33 35.92
C THR A 486 -42.41 54.12 34.63
N LEU A 487 -43.36 55.01 34.41
CA LEU A 487 -43.34 55.91 33.27
C LEU A 487 -43.61 57.33 33.75
N TYR A 488 -42.61 58.20 33.58
CA TYR A 488 -42.75 59.62 33.85
C TYR A 488 -42.83 60.38 32.54
N LEU A 489 -43.98 60.99 32.30
CA LEU A 489 -44.32 61.79 31.12
C LEU A 489 -44.85 63.17 31.51
N ASN A 490 -44.66 63.58 32.77
CA ASN A 490 -45.11 64.88 33.24
C ASN A 490 -44.37 66.03 32.57
N ASN A 491 -45.04 67.19 32.50
CA ASN A 491 -44.58 68.39 31.81
C ASN A 491 -44.24 68.10 30.33
N ASN A 492 -45.26 67.70 29.59
CA ASN A 492 -45.22 67.48 28.15
C ASN A 492 -46.46 68.13 27.51
N SER A 493 -46.83 67.74 26.29
CA SER A 493 -48.02 68.25 25.58
C SER A 493 -48.90 67.12 25.06
N ILE A 494 -48.96 66.01 25.79
CA ILE A 494 -49.72 64.80 25.43
C ILE A 494 -51.22 65.12 25.49
N THR A 495 -51.97 64.71 24.47
CA THR A 495 -53.43 64.91 24.40
C THR A 495 -54.23 63.62 24.53
N SER A 496 -53.62 62.47 24.23
CA SER A 496 -54.26 61.16 24.27
C SER A 496 -53.37 60.15 24.99
N VAL A 497 -54.02 59.24 25.73
CA VAL A 497 -53.37 58.13 26.44
C VAL A 497 -53.86 56.76 25.96
N SER A 498 -54.59 56.71 24.84
CA SER A 498 -55.13 55.47 24.27
C SER A 498 -54.06 54.40 24.03
N ASP A 499 -52.88 54.81 23.58
CA ASP A 499 -51.78 53.90 23.28
C ASP A 499 -51.08 53.33 24.52
N LEU A 500 -51.38 53.87 25.71
CA LEU A 500 -50.89 53.36 26.98
C LEU A 500 -51.80 52.26 27.55
N ALA A 501 -52.97 52.02 26.96
CA ALA A 501 -53.98 51.09 27.48
C ALA A 501 -53.48 49.64 27.61
N SER A 502 -52.51 49.24 26.78
CA SER A 502 -51.89 47.91 26.80
C SER A 502 -50.81 47.75 27.89
N MET A 503 -50.39 48.83 28.56
CA MET A 503 -49.25 48.86 29.48
C MET A 503 -49.66 48.46 30.91
N THR A 504 -50.35 47.34 31.05
CA THR A 504 -50.99 46.88 32.30
C THR A 504 -50.04 46.58 33.46
N ASN A 505 -48.72 46.55 33.21
CA ASN A 505 -47.68 46.41 34.23
C ASN A 505 -47.28 47.73 34.91
N LEU A 506 -47.82 48.86 34.46
CA LEU A 506 -47.56 50.14 35.09
C LEU A 506 -48.07 50.16 36.53
N THR A 507 -47.17 50.52 37.45
CA THR A 507 -47.49 50.81 38.86
C THR A 507 -47.37 52.30 39.14
N THR A 508 -46.58 53.01 38.34
CA THR A 508 -46.34 54.44 38.48
C THR A 508 -46.47 55.08 37.11
N LEU A 509 -47.46 55.96 36.97
CA LEU A 509 -47.69 56.72 35.75
C LEU A 509 -47.90 58.20 36.10
N PHE A 510 -46.93 59.02 35.72
CA PHE A 510 -46.97 60.47 35.95
C PHE A 510 -47.23 61.18 34.63
N LEU A 511 -48.36 61.87 34.57
CA LEU A 511 -48.88 62.58 33.41
C LEU A 511 -49.28 64.02 33.77
N GLU A 512 -48.87 64.52 34.94
CA GLU A 512 -49.20 65.87 35.35
C GLU A 512 -48.64 66.93 34.38
N SER A 513 -49.34 68.06 34.24
CA SER A 513 -48.96 69.13 33.32
C SER A 513 -48.86 68.64 31.86
N ASN A 514 -49.99 68.18 31.33
CA ASN A 514 -50.19 67.78 29.94
C ASN A 514 -51.53 68.34 29.43
N ASN A 515 -51.98 67.94 28.24
CA ASN A 515 -53.21 68.42 27.61
C ASN A 515 -54.25 67.30 27.44
N ILE A 516 -54.27 66.31 28.35
CA ILE A 516 -55.14 65.13 28.25
C ILE A 516 -56.57 65.50 28.61
N SER A 517 -57.55 65.07 27.80
CA SER A 517 -58.98 65.33 28.03
C SER A 517 -59.82 64.09 28.38
N ASP A 518 -59.38 62.91 27.97
CA ASP A 518 -60.04 61.63 28.19
C ASP A 518 -59.06 60.64 28.83
N VAL A 519 -59.46 60.06 29.95
CA VAL A 519 -58.67 59.06 30.70
C VAL A 519 -59.34 57.70 30.76
N SER A 520 -60.42 57.49 29.99
CA SER A 520 -61.19 56.24 30.03
C SER A 520 -60.35 55.00 29.68
N GLN A 521 -59.36 55.16 28.81
CA GLN A 521 -58.46 54.10 28.37
C GLN A 521 -57.45 53.69 29.47
N LEU A 522 -57.31 54.47 30.55
CA LEU A 522 -56.48 54.11 31.71
C LEU A 522 -57.18 53.12 32.66
N SER A 523 -58.48 52.86 32.49
CA SER A 523 -59.26 51.95 33.36
C SER A 523 -58.74 50.50 33.36
N GLY A 524 -58.04 50.09 32.31
CA GLY A 524 -57.37 48.79 32.22
C GLY A 524 -56.07 48.69 33.03
N LEU A 525 -55.51 49.80 33.50
CA LEU A 525 -54.24 49.85 34.23
C LEU A 525 -54.44 49.63 35.74
N THR A 526 -55.11 48.54 36.09
CA THR A 526 -55.60 48.26 37.46
C THR A 526 -54.51 48.09 38.52
N SER A 527 -53.24 47.96 38.10
CA SER A 527 -52.07 47.79 38.97
C SER A 527 -51.37 49.10 39.36
N LEU A 528 -51.90 50.25 38.92
CA LEU A 528 -51.36 51.53 39.31
C LEU A 528 -51.43 51.72 40.83
N GLN A 529 -50.31 52.11 41.41
CA GLN A 529 -50.14 52.52 42.81
C GLN A 529 -49.94 54.03 42.92
N TYR A 530 -49.48 54.65 41.84
CA TYR A 530 -49.31 56.09 41.74
C TYR A 530 -49.75 56.56 40.37
N LEU A 531 -50.79 57.39 40.34
CA LEU A 531 -51.29 58.02 39.13
C LEU A 531 -51.41 59.53 39.37
N ARG A 532 -50.66 60.30 38.59
CA ARG A 532 -50.69 61.76 38.64
C ARG A 532 -51.26 62.33 37.35
N LEU A 533 -52.32 63.09 37.49
CA LEU A 533 -53.11 63.68 36.41
C LEU A 533 -53.42 65.17 36.68
N ASN A 534 -52.71 65.80 37.63
CA ASN A 534 -52.86 67.22 37.89
C ASN A 534 -52.60 68.05 36.63
N ASP A 535 -53.16 69.25 36.55
CA ASP A 535 -52.82 70.24 35.52
C ASP A 535 -53.00 69.65 34.11
N ASN A 536 -54.21 69.16 33.83
CA ASN A 536 -54.60 68.62 32.54
C ASN A 536 -55.93 69.25 32.08
N SER A 537 -56.54 68.71 31.02
CA SER A 537 -57.83 69.16 30.46
C SER A 537 -58.93 68.10 30.59
N ILE A 538 -58.87 67.26 31.63
CA ILE A 538 -59.70 66.06 31.75
C ILE A 538 -61.16 66.43 31.95
N THR A 539 -62.04 65.90 31.10
CA THR A 539 -63.50 66.04 31.22
C THR A 539 -64.23 64.69 31.10
N THR A 540 -63.54 63.65 30.64
CA THR A 540 -64.13 62.34 30.31
C THR A 540 -63.34 61.20 30.95
N GLY A 541 -64.02 60.13 31.36
CA GLY A 541 -63.41 58.90 31.86
C GLY A 541 -63.25 58.83 33.38
N VAL A 542 -63.60 59.87 34.14
CA VAL A 542 -63.57 59.86 35.61
C VAL A 542 -64.52 58.81 36.18
N ASP A 543 -65.71 58.70 35.60
CA ASP A 543 -66.71 57.66 35.87
C ASP A 543 -66.18 56.25 35.59
N THR A 544 -65.47 56.07 34.47
CA THR A 544 -64.87 54.78 34.13
C THR A 544 -63.77 54.39 35.11
N LEU A 545 -62.96 55.36 35.57
CA LEU A 545 -61.96 55.12 36.62
C LEU A 545 -62.61 54.83 37.97
N ALA A 546 -63.78 55.43 38.27
CA ALA A 546 -64.53 55.13 39.48
C ALA A 546 -65.08 53.69 39.49
N ALA A 547 -65.27 53.07 38.33
CA ALA A 547 -65.71 51.68 38.20
C ALA A 547 -64.55 50.66 38.30
N VAL A 548 -63.29 51.11 38.39
CA VAL A 548 -62.12 50.23 38.41
C VAL A 548 -61.99 49.49 39.73
N THR A 549 -61.72 48.19 39.66
CA THR A 549 -61.24 47.41 40.81
C THR A 549 -59.71 47.44 40.83
N TRP A 550 -59.14 48.32 41.63
CA TRP A 550 -57.68 48.44 41.79
C TRP A 550 -57.11 47.23 42.53
N THR A 551 -55.96 46.74 42.09
CA THR A 551 -55.34 45.53 42.67
C THR A 551 -54.63 45.79 44.00
N GLY A 552 -54.41 47.05 44.36
CA GLY A 552 -53.82 47.47 45.63
C GLY A 552 -54.01 48.96 45.91
N PRO A 553 -53.38 49.47 46.99
CA PRO A 553 -53.44 50.89 47.34
C PRO A 553 -52.93 51.78 46.22
N ILE A 554 -53.75 52.75 45.83
CA ILE A 554 -53.45 53.72 44.76
C ILE A 554 -53.47 55.15 45.29
N ASN A 555 -52.38 55.87 45.05
CA ASN A 555 -52.28 57.30 45.31
C ASN A 555 -52.57 58.05 44.01
N PHE A 556 -53.60 58.90 44.06
CA PHE A 556 -54.19 59.55 42.91
C PHE A 556 -54.15 61.07 43.08
N TRP A 557 -53.58 61.79 42.11
CA TRP A 557 -53.51 63.26 42.11
C TRP A 557 -54.28 63.83 40.92
N PHE A 558 -55.24 64.72 41.19
CA PHE A 558 -56.20 65.22 40.18
C PHE A 558 -56.60 66.70 40.35
N GLN A 559 -55.66 67.58 40.67
CA GLN A 559 -55.88 69.03 40.80
C GLN A 559 -55.90 69.72 39.44
N ASN A 560 -56.48 70.92 39.40
CA ASN A 560 -56.34 71.85 38.28
C ASN A 560 -56.73 71.23 36.92
N ASN A 561 -57.84 70.49 36.91
CA ASN A 561 -58.51 70.06 35.69
C ASN A 561 -59.78 70.90 35.49
N PRO A 562 -60.37 70.94 34.28
CA PRO A 562 -61.64 71.60 34.05
C PRO A 562 -62.75 71.04 34.95
N THR A 563 -63.83 71.81 35.05
CA THR A 563 -65.00 71.44 35.85
C THR A 563 -65.55 70.07 35.47
N ILE A 564 -65.66 69.18 36.46
CA ILE A 564 -66.21 67.82 36.33
C ILE A 564 -67.38 67.66 37.31
N PRO A 565 -68.41 66.85 36.99
CA PRO A 565 -69.48 66.54 37.93
C PRO A 565 -68.94 66.05 39.28
N CYS A 566 -69.34 66.71 40.37
CA CYS A 566 -68.87 66.34 41.72
C CYS A 566 -69.24 64.90 42.10
N ALA A 567 -70.31 64.34 41.50
CA ALA A 567 -70.73 62.96 41.71
C ALA A 567 -69.67 61.95 41.21
N ASP A 568 -69.07 62.20 40.05
CA ASP A 568 -68.06 61.31 39.45
C ASP A 568 -66.77 61.35 40.27
N LEU A 569 -66.35 62.53 40.71
CA LEU A 569 -65.18 62.68 41.59
C LEU A 569 -65.42 62.06 42.98
N THR A 570 -66.65 62.14 43.51
CA THR A 570 -67.02 61.49 44.77
C THR A 570 -66.96 59.97 44.64
N ALA A 571 -67.52 59.42 43.55
CA ALA A 571 -67.46 58.00 43.26
C ALA A 571 -66.01 57.52 43.12
N LEU A 572 -65.19 58.24 42.35
CA LEU A 572 -63.77 57.93 42.19
C LEU A 572 -63.03 57.96 43.54
N ARG A 573 -63.26 58.97 44.38
CA ARG A 573 -62.66 59.05 45.72
C ARG A 573 -63.02 57.85 46.58
N VAL A 574 -64.27 57.39 46.56
CA VAL A 574 -64.71 56.20 47.30
C VAL A 574 -63.98 54.96 46.78
N THR A 575 -63.88 54.79 45.47
CA THR A 575 -63.16 53.66 44.85
C THR A 575 -61.68 53.64 45.24
N ILE A 576 -61.00 54.80 45.18
CA ILE A 576 -59.58 54.94 45.55
C ILE A 576 -59.36 54.65 47.04
N THR A 577 -60.19 55.21 47.92
CA THR A 577 -60.07 54.99 49.38
C THR A 577 -60.43 53.56 49.79
N GLY A 578 -61.43 52.96 49.12
CA GLY A 578 -61.80 51.55 49.30
C GLY A 578 -60.68 50.57 48.92
N ALA A 579 -59.84 50.94 47.96
CA ALA A 579 -58.62 50.20 47.62
C ALA A 579 -57.46 50.40 48.63
N GLY A 580 -57.67 51.18 49.70
CA GLY A 580 -56.63 51.53 50.68
C GLY A 580 -55.69 52.65 50.21
N GLY A 581 -56.07 53.36 49.15
CA GLY A 581 -55.31 54.43 48.53
C GLY A 581 -55.63 55.84 49.04
N SER A 582 -54.97 56.85 48.45
CA SER A 582 -55.17 58.26 48.78
C SER A 582 -55.58 59.07 47.56
N PHE A 583 -56.68 59.83 47.66
CA PHE A 583 -57.10 60.80 46.66
C PHE A 583 -56.66 62.21 47.09
N LEU A 584 -55.80 62.85 46.30
CA LEU A 584 -55.12 64.10 46.62
C LEU A 584 -55.51 65.21 45.63
N PRO A 585 -55.87 66.42 46.13
CA PRO A 585 -55.83 66.87 47.52
C PRO A 585 -56.98 66.30 48.35
N THR A 586 -56.84 66.35 49.67
CA THR A 586 -57.89 65.89 50.59
C THR A 586 -59.03 66.89 50.78
N THR A 587 -59.10 67.97 49.99
CA THR A 587 -60.14 69.02 50.10
C THR A 587 -61.56 68.45 49.92
N SER A 588 -62.56 69.21 50.38
CA SER A 588 -63.96 68.81 50.29
C SER A 588 -64.47 68.93 48.85
N ILE A 589 -65.04 67.84 48.34
CA ILE A 589 -65.78 67.79 47.07
C ILE A 589 -67.23 68.17 47.40
N SER A 590 -67.74 69.29 46.87
CA SER A 590 -69.09 69.78 47.18
C SER A 590 -69.65 70.64 46.05
N GLY A 591 -70.96 70.51 45.76
CA GLY A 591 -71.64 71.24 44.67
C GLY A 591 -72.12 70.29 43.57
N THR A 592 -72.62 70.84 42.47
CA THR A 592 -72.92 70.07 41.24
C THR A 592 -71.66 69.85 40.41
N ASP A 593 -70.79 70.85 40.40
CA ASP A 593 -69.65 71.01 39.51
C ASP A 593 -68.41 71.31 40.33
N CYS A 594 -67.39 70.46 40.22
CA CYS A 594 -66.18 70.51 41.02
C CYS A 594 -65.00 70.91 40.14
N THR A 595 -64.26 71.91 40.60
CA THR A 595 -63.03 72.45 39.98
C THR A 595 -61.79 72.02 40.73
#